data_AF-A0A1X2Z1H7-F1
#
_entry.id   AF-A0A1X2Z1H7-F1
#
_cell.length_a   1.000
_cell.length_b   1.000
_cell.length_c   1.000
_cell.angle_alpha   90.00
_cell.angle_beta   90.00
_cell.angle_gamma   90.00
#
_symmetry.space_group_name_H-M   'P 1'
#
loop_
_entity.id
_entity.type
_entity.pdbx_description
1 polymer ?
#
loop_
_entity_poly.entity_id
_entity_poly.type
_entity_poly.pdbx_seq_one_letter_code
_entity_poly.pdbx_strand_id
1 'polypeptide(L)'
;MGIIVGATVVYSYNELISIRSMKGAGSMPRKLIMCGNHPVLAFEYDPESGHACSSGEVLDPMRLPLEFTMHGKSALYAKRIDEWWKSRAIPSTRDGIRRVLESLGAASTGELLDRTYGLSLSDQYWVRRENDPVEWKDINFFDNPFDEALGEILLTSYSSSHDISLNVPDVSTGGDLPKRWTIDKATGSRLLVKSGRTGQEPMNEVIASKLCSRLGVPSVRYSLARSDNRLVCTCADMLSNHEELVSAWQVLQSVKTVNGLNTHDQWIRAAIGFGADGRAVRDATDDWLVIDYLMRNTDRH
;
A
#
# COMPACT_ATOMS: atom_id res chain seq x y z
N MET A 1 -55.23 8.35 -5.95
CA MET A 1 -54.25 8.89 -6.92
C MET A 1 -53.70 10.16 -6.30
N GLY A 2 -52.59 10.14 -5.54
CA GLY A 2 -51.21 10.11 -6.05
C GLY A 2 -50.94 11.45 -6.74
N ILE A 3 -50.27 12.42 -6.13
CA ILE A 3 -48.80 12.51 -5.99
C ILE A 3 -48.46 13.48 -4.85
N ILE A 4 -47.60 13.05 -3.91
CA ILE A 4 -46.83 13.94 -3.02
C ILE A 4 -45.41 13.98 -3.60
N VAL A 5 -44.97 15.14 -4.06
CA VAL A 5 -43.59 15.34 -4.51
C VAL A 5 -42.75 15.67 -3.28
N GLY A 6 -42.00 14.70 -2.78
CA GLY A 6 -40.96 14.91 -1.78
C GLY A 6 -39.75 15.58 -2.43
N ALA A 7 -39.45 16.81 -2.03
CA ALA A 7 -38.21 17.49 -2.41
C ALA A 7 -37.04 16.86 -1.65
N THR A 8 -36.30 15.97 -2.30
CA THR A 8 -34.97 15.55 -1.83
C THR A 8 -34.04 16.73 -2.03
N VAL A 9 -33.70 17.43 -0.95
CA VAL A 9 -32.65 18.46 -0.97
C VAL A 9 -31.31 17.73 -1.06
N VAL A 10 -30.75 17.69 -2.27
CA VAL A 10 -29.38 17.23 -2.50
C VAL A 10 -28.47 18.42 -2.21
N TYR A 11 -27.88 18.46 -1.01
CA TYR A 11 -26.82 19.43 -0.72
C TYR A 11 -25.57 19.03 -1.50
N SER A 12 -25.01 19.97 -2.26
CA SER A 12 -23.67 19.77 -2.84
C SER A 12 -22.63 19.74 -1.72
N TYR A 13 -21.51 19.04 -1.94
CA TYR A 13 -20.39 18.94 -0.98
C TYR A 13 -19.92 20.33 -0.48
N ASN A 14 -20.08 21.37 -1.30
CA ASN A 14 -19.71 22.75 -0.98
C ASN A 14 -20.71 23.46 -0.04
N GLU A 15 -21.99 23.08 -0.04
CA GLU A 15 -23.00 23.72 0.83
C GLU A 15 -22.93 23.21 2.28
N LEU A 16 -22.53 21.95 2.47
CA LEU A 16 -22.28 21.38 3.80
C LEU A 16 -21.09 22.06 4.52
N ILE A 17 -20.09 22.51 3.76
CA ILE A 17 -18.92 23.26 4.27
C ILE A 17 -19.36 24.65 4.77
N SER A 18 -20.27 25.31 4.04
CA SER A 18 -20.75 26.66 4.40
C SER A 18 -21.59 26.67 5.68
N ILE A 19 -22.41 25.64 5.90
CA ILE A 19 -23.28 25.54 7.08
C ILE A 19 -22.47 25.19 8.35
N ARG A 20 -21.33 24.48 8.25
CA ARG A 20 -20.47 24.14 9.39
C ARG A 20 -19.55 25.28 9.85
N SER A 21 -19.32 26.30 9.02
CA SER A 21 -18.51 27.49 9.35
C SER A 21 -19.08 28.33 10.52
N MET A 22 -20.34 28.12 10.91
CA MET A 22 -20.99 28.84 12.03
C MET A 22 -20.83 28.20 13.41
N LYS A 23 -20.07 27.09 13.57
CA LYS A 23 -19.80 26.50 14.89
C LYS A 23 -18.30 26.55 15.23
N GLY A 24 -17.89 27.65 15.86
CA GLY A 24 -16.67 27.75 16.67
C GLY A 24 -15.35 27.78 15.89
N ALA A 25 -14.65 28.91 15.92
CA ALA A 25 -13.29 29.08 15.42
C ALA A 25 -12.26 28.34 16.30
N GLY A 26 -12.31 27.01 16.30
CA GLY A 26 -11.17 26.16 16.65
C GLY A 26 -10.40 25.84 15.36
N SER A 27 -9.07 25.92 15.39
CA SER A 27 -8.23 25.39 14.32
C SER A 27 -8.63 23.94 14.04
N MET A 28 -8.90 23.59 12.78
CA MET A 28 -9.18 22.20 12.41
C MET A 28 -7.98 21.33 12.83
N PRO A 29 -8.22 20.10 13.34
CA PRO A 29 -7.12 19.26 13.76
C PRO A 29 -6.30 18.79 12.57
N ARG A 30 -5.00 18.60 12.80
CA ARG A 30 -4.02 18.26 11.77
C ARG A 30 -3.47 16.85 11.94
N LYS A 31 -3.22 16.20 10.80
CA LYS A 31 -2.41 14.99 10.69
C LYS A 31 -1.13 15.34 9.93
N LEU A 32 -0.09 14.54 10.21
CA LEU A 32 1.18 14.58 9.52
C LEU A 32 1.37 13.27 8.76
N ILE A 33 1.67 13.38 7.47
CA ILE A 33 2.35 12.31 6.73
C ILE A 33 3.82 12.39 7.11
N MET A 34 4.35 11.28 7.57
CA MET A 34 5.72 11.09 8.01
C MET A 34 6.42 10.14 7.02
N CYS A 35 7.74 10.28 6.84
CA CYS A 35 8.62 9.31 6.19
C CYS A 35 9.74 8.97 7.18
N GLY A 36 9.67 7.80 7.80
CA GLY A 36 10.48 7.49 8.97
C GLY A 36 10.29 8.56 10.06
N ASN A 37 11.37 9.21 10.47
CA ASN A 37 11.34 10.30 11.47
C ASN A 37 11.03 11.69 10.88
N HIS A 38 10.87 11.82 9.57
CA HIS A 38 10.73 13.11 8.91
C HIS A 38 9.26 13.47 8.71
N PRO A 39 8.76 14.60 9.24
CA PRO A 39 7.46 15.13 8.83
C PRO A 39 7.55 15.63 7.39
N VAL A 40 6.69 15.11 6.53
CA VAL A 40 6.73 15.34 5.07
C VAL A 40 5.64 16.29 4.61
N LEU A 41 4.42 16.07 5.10
CA LEU A 41 3.25 16.84 4.70
C LEU A 41 2.28 16.96 5.87
N ALA A 42 1.77 18.16 6.11
CA ALA A 42 0.72 18.41 7.09
C ALA A 42 -0.60 18.72 6.38
N PHE A 43 -1.72 18.20 6.90
CA PHE A 43 -3.04 18.46 6.35
C PHE A 43 -4.11 18.48 7.45
N GLU A 44 -5.16 19.27 7.25
CA GLU A 44 -6.33 19.26 8.12
C GLU A 44 -7.29 18.15 7.71
N TYR A 45 -7.97 17.56 8.68
CA TYR A 45 -8.95 16.51 8.44
C TYR A 45 -10.23 16.75 9.24
N ASP A 46 -11.35 16.25 8.74
CA ASP A 46 -12.61 16.21 9.48
C ASP A 46 -12.57 15.07 10.51
N PRO A 47 -12.70 15.34 11.82
CA PRO A 47 -12.65 14.30 12.86
C PRO A 47 -13.76 13.26 12.75
N GLU A 48 -14.90 13.63 12.17
CA GLU A 48 -16.05 12.74 12.05
C GLU A 48 -15.85 11.71 10.92
N SER A 49 -15.38 12.17 9.76
CA SER A 49 -15.21 11.32 8.58
C SER A 49 -13.79 10.80 8.36
N GLY A 50 -12.78 11.39 9.02
CA GLY A 50 -11.36 11.07 8.84
C GLY A 50 -10.73 11.67 7.57
N HIS A 51 -11.54 12.25 6.68
CA HIS A 51 -11.13 12.77 5.37
C HIS A 51 -10.34 14.06 5.46
N ALA A 52 -9.38 14.23 4.56
CA ALA A 52 -8.69 15.50 4.36
C ALA A 52 -9.70 16.60 3.95
N CYS A 53 -9.55 17.80 4.53
CA CYS A 53 -10.44 18.93 4.29
C CYS A 53 -9.78 20.10 3.57
N SER A 54 -8.45 20.10 3.48
CA SER A 54 -7.67 21.16 2.84
C SER A 54 -6.51 20.59 2.05
N SER A 55 -5.86 21.44 1.25
CA SER A 55 -4.63 21.08 0.57
C SER A 55 -3.49 20.89 1.58
N GLY A 56 -2.59 19.97 1.30
CA GLY A 56 -1.43 19.69 2.14
C GLY A 56 -0.38 20.80 2.11
N GLU A 57 0.19 21.10 3.27
CA GLU A 57 1.39 21.89 3.44
C GLU A 57 2.61 20.96 3.37
N VAL A 58 3.50 21.19 2.40
CA VAL A 58 4.73 20.40 2.25
C VAL A 58 5.77 20.89 3.25
N LEU A 59 6.24 19.99 4.10
CA LEU A 59 7.28 20.23 5.10
C LEU A 59 8.65 19.70 4.65
N ASP A 60 8.68 18.58 3.92
CA ASP A 60 9.89 18.02 3.32
C ASP A 60 9.63 17.61 1.86
N PRO A 61 9.97 18.46 0.88
CA PRO A 61 9.73 18.15 -0.53
C PRO A 61 10.59 16.99 -1.06
N MET A 62 11.73 16.68 -0.42
CA MET A 62 12.63 15.62 -0.88
C MET A 62 12.12 14.22 -0.53
N ARG A 63 11.20 14.14 0.43
CA ARG A 63 10.56 12.89 0.88
C ARG A 63 9.07 12.83 0.56
N LEU A 64 8.57 13.73 -0.29
CA LEU A 64 7.15 13.75 -0.65
C LEU A 64 6.79 12.47 -1.43
N PRO A 65 5.73 11.72 -1.06
CA PRO A 65 5.29 10.57 -1.83
C PRO A 65 5.14 10.88 -3.31
N LEU A 66 5.68 10.02 -4.17
CA LEU A 66 5.72 10.25 -5.61
C LEU A 66 4.32 10.44 -6.19
N GLU A 67 3.30 9.81 -5.59
CA GLU A 67 1.91 9.89 -5.99
C GLU A 67 1.28 11.27 -5.79
N PHE A 68 1.91 12.17 -5.02
CA PHE A 68 1.55 13.59 -4.97
C PHE A 68 2.13 14.40 -6.14
N THR A 69 2.80 13.74 -7.07
CA THR A 69 3.11 14.26 -8.39
C THR A 69 2.31 13.50 -9.43
N MET A 70 1.53 14.22 -10.24
CA MET A 70 0.77 13.65 -11.36
C MET A 70 1.12 14.40 -12.65
N HIS A 71 1.58 13.67 -13.66
CA HIS A 71 1.93 14.23 -14.95
C HIS A 71 2.84 15.48 -14.85
N GLY A 72 3.84 15.40 -13.97
CA GLY A 72 4.84 16.44 -13.69
C GLY A 72 4.31 17.65 -12.94
N LYS A 73 3.14 17.54 -12.28
CA LYS A 73 2.54 18.61 -11.48
C LYS A 73 2.23 18.13 -10.07
N SER A 74 2.39 19.03 -9.10
CA SER A 74 2.00 18.79 -7.72
C SER A 74 0.47 18.60 -7.60
N ALA A 75 0.05 17.58 -6.85
CA ALA A 75 -1.33 17.17 -6.62
C ALA A 75 -1.58 17.03 -5.11
N LEU A 76 -1.62 18.16 -4.41
CA LEU A 76 -1.71 18.21 -2.94
C LEU A 76 -3.10 18.58 -2.41
N TYR A 77 -4.13 18.48 -3.25
CA TYR A 77 -5.51 18.78 -2.84
C TYR A 77 -6.08 17.64 -1.99
N ALA A 78 -7.01 17.96 -1.09
CA ALA A 78 -7.61 17.04 -0.11
C ALA A 78 -7.98 15.67 -0.68
N LYS A 79 -8.71 15.63 -1.80
CA LYS A 79 -9.12 14.37 -2.44
C LYS A 79 -7.93 13.48 -2.82
N ARG A 80 -6.81 14.04 -3.26
CA ARG A 80 -5.61 13.26 -3.60
C ARG A 80 -4.93 12.68 -2.37
N ILE A 81 -4.91 13.43 -1.27
CA ILE A 81 -4.41 12.95 0.03
C ILE A 81 -5.24 11.75 0.49
N ASP A 82 -6.57 11.85 0.41
CA ASP A 82 -7.49 10.74 0.72
C ASP A 82 -7.29 9.53 -0.20
N GLU A 83 -7.11 9.76 -1.51
CA GLU A 83 -6.85 8.68 -2.47
C GLU A 83 -5.54 7.96 -2.17
N TRP A 84 -4.46 8.70 -1.88
CA TRP A 84 -3.17 8.12 -1.47
C TRP A 84 -3.30 7.32 -0.17
N TRP A 85 -4.01 7.87 0.82
CA TRP A 85 -4.24 7.15 2.07
C TRP A 85 -5.01 5.86 1.84
N LYS A 86 -6.14 5.91 1.13
CA LYS A 86 -6.97 4.74 0.84
C LYS A 86 -6.25 3.69 0.00
N SER A 87 -5.37 4.09 -0.92
CA SER A 87 -4.63 3.13 -1.75
C SER A 87 -3.65 2.27 -0.94
N ARG A 88 -3.28 2.69 0.26
CA ARG A 88 -2.44 1.89 1.16
C ARG A 88 -3.21 0.78 1.85
N ALA A 89 -4.54 0.85 1.93
CA ALA A 89 -5.33 -0.16 2.61
C ALA A 89 -5.35 -1.49 1.82
N ILE A 90 -5.35 -2.59 2.56
CA ILE A 90 -5.63 -3.93 2.04
C ILE A 90 -6.91 -3.89 1.18
N PRO A 91 -6.92 -4.52 -0.02
CA PRO A 91 -8.09 -4.50 -0.88
C PRO A 91 -9.31 -5.10 -0.21
N SER A 92 -10.47 -4.46 -0.38
CA SER A 92 -11.75 -4.97 0.13
C SER A 92 -12.21 -6.29 -0.51
N THR A 93 -11.58 -6.67 -1.62
CA THR A 93 -11.79 -7.94 -2.33
C THR A 93 -10.88 -9.07 -1.84
N ARG A 94 -9.88 -8.77 -1.00
CA ARG A 94 -8.92 -9.76 -0.52
C ARG A 94 -9.63 -10.87 0.26
N ASP A 95 -9.32 -12.12 -0.09
CA ASP A 95 -9.85 -13.29 0.60
C ASP A 95 -9.66 -13.15 2.14
N GLY A 96 -10.73 -13.39 2.92
CA GLY A 96 -10.72 -13.31 4.38
C GLY A 96 -10.98 -11.92 4.98
N ILE A 97 -10.89 -10.82 4.22
CA ILE A 97 -10.98 -9.46 4.77
C ILE A 97 -12.31 -9.16 5.46
N ARG A 98 -13.43 -9.66 4.92
CA ARG A 98 -14.76 -9.45 5.52
C ARG A 98 -14.84 -9.97 6.95
N ARG A 99 -14.25 -11.14 7.21
CA ARG A 99 -14.24 -11.72 8.57
C ARG A 99 -13.35 -10.93 9.51
N VAL A 100 -12.23 -10.40 9.00
CA VAL A 100 -11.33 -9.53 9.77
C VAL A 100 -12.07 -8.25 10.17
N LEU A 101 -12.79 -7.61 9.23
CA LEU A 101 -13.61 -6.44 9.51
C LEU A 101 -14.69 -6.71 10.56
N GLU A 102 -15.41 -7.82 10.43
CA GLU A 102 -16.44 -8.25 11.39
C GLU A 102 -15.83 -8.52 12.79
N SER A 103 -14.70 -9.21 12.85
CA SER A 103 -14.04 -9.56 14.12
C SER A 103 -13.48 -8.33 14.86
N LEU A 104 -13.03 -7.32 14.10
CA LEU A 104 -12.46 -6.08 14.64
C LEU A 104 -13.49 -4.94 14.80
N GLY A 105 -14.75 -5.19 14.43
CA GLY A 105 -15.79 -4.16 14.43
C GLY A 105 -15.42 -2.94 13.59
N ALA A 106 -14.82 -3.16 12.41
CA ALA A 106 -14.43 -2.11 11.47
C ALA A 106 -15.38 -2.11 10.27
N ALA A 107 -15.83 -0.92 9.86
CA ALA A 107 -16.75 -0.74 8.75
C ALA A 107 -16.06 -0.84 7.38
N SER A 108 -14.74 -0.61 7.32
CA SER A 108 -13.98 -0.65 6.06
C SER A 108 -12.49 -0.93 6.27
N THR A 109 -11.79 -1.27 5.20
CA THR A 109 -10.33 -1.44 5.21
C THR A 109 -9.61 -0.11 5.44
N GLY A 110 -10.19 1.02 5.03
CA GLY A 110 -9.69 2.36 5.36
C GLY A 110 -9.75 2.65 6.86
N GLU A 111 -10.82 2.24 7.53
CA GLU A 111 -10.91 2.36 8.99
C GLU A 111 -9.87 1.50 9.71
N LEU A 112 -9.59 0.28 9.22
CA LEU A 112 -8.49 -0.52 9.75
C LEU A 112 -7.13 0.18 9.55
N LEU A 113 -6.92 0.80 8.40
CA LEU A 113 -5.71 1.55 8.11
C LEU A 113 -5.53 2.75 9.07
N ASP A 114 -6.61 3.48 9.36
CA ASP A 114 -6.63 4.59 10.34
C ASP A 114 -6.22 4.16 11.76
N ARG A 115 -6.49 2.90 12.12
CA ARG A 115 -6.11 2.34 13.44
C ARG A 115 -4.66 1.81 13.49
N THR A 116 -3.92 1.79 12.38
CA THR A 116 -2.58 1.16 12.26
C THR A 116 -1.47 2.11 11.81
N TYR A 117 -1.70 3.43 11.88
CA TYR A 117 -0.79 4.47 11.35
C TYR A 117 -0.48 4.33 9.84
N GLY A 118 -1.09 3.37 9.13
CA GLY A 118 -0.80 3.06 7.73
C GLY A 118 0.62 2.55 7.49
N LEU A 119 1.24 1.96 8.51
CA LEU A 119 2.57 1.36 8.46
C LEU A 119 2.61 0.23 7.45
N SER A 120 3.75 0.06 6.77
CA SER A 120 3.96 -0.95 5.73
C SER A 120 5.37 -1.54 5.81
N LEU A 121 5.59 -2.67 5.14
CA LEU A 121 6.92 -3.22 4.83
C LEU A 121 7.34 -2.93 3.37
N SER A 122 6.67 -1.99 2.70
CA SER A 122 7.00 -1.57 1.33
C SER A 122 7.55 -0.15 1.23
N ASP A 123 7.47 0.63 2.31
CA ASP A 123 7.95 2.02 2.38
C ASP A 123 8.02 2.48 3.85
N GLN A 124 8.54 3.69 4.07
CA GLN A 124 8.64 4.32 5.40
C GLN A 124 7.53 5.32 5.69
N TYR A 125 6.46 5.36 4.89
CA TYR A 125 5.39 6.33 5.07
C TYR A 125 4.37 5.89 6.11
N TRP A 126 3.97 6.83 6.96
CA TRP A 126 2.94 6.62 7.99
C TRP A 126 2.24 7.94 8.32
N VAL A 127 1.07 7.88 8.94
CA VAL A 127 0.25 9.06 9.27
C VAL A 127 -0.07 9.09 10.75
N ARG A 128 0.26 10.20 11.41
CA ARG A 128 -0.06 10.45 12.83
C ARG A 128 -0.76 11.78 13.03
N ARG A 129 -1.39 11.97 14.19
CA ARG A 129 -1.86 13.30 14.61
C ARG A 129 -0.64 14.17 14.93
N GLU A 130 -0.74 15.48 14.70
CA GLU A 130 0.40 16.41 14.89
C GLU A 130 1.01 16.35 16.30
N ASN A 131 0.16 16.20 17.33
CA ASN A 131 0.55 16.12 18.73
C ASN A 131 0.75 14.68 19.25
N ASP A 132 0.72 13.67 18.38
CA ASP A 132 0.96 12.28 18.78
C ASP A 132 2.48 12.08 19.03
N PRO A 133 2.93 11.73 20.25
CA PRO A 133 4.35 11.64 20.58
C PRO A 133 5.05 10.39 20.03
N VAL A 134 4.32 9.49 19.38
CA VAL A 134 4.87 8.25 18.82
C VAL A 134 6.03 8.54 17.85
N GLU A 135 7.10 7.75 17.95
CA GLU A 135 8.29 7.84 17.11
C GLU A 135 8.43 6.61 16.19
N TRP A 136 9.05 6.78 15.01
CA TRP A 136 9.19 5.71 14.02
C TRP A 136 9.90 4.47 14.56
N LYS A 137 10.95 4.67 15.39
CA LYS A 137 11.72 3.59 16.01
C LYS A 137 10.86 2.63 16.84
N ASP A 138 9.72 3.09 17.37
CA ASP A 138 8.89 2.33 18.30
C ASP A 138 7.82 1.51 17.58
N ILE A 139 7.47 1.87 16.35
CA ILE A 139 6.30 1.32 15.64
C ILE A 139 6.62 0.66 14.31
N ASN A 140 7.80 0.89 13.72
CA ASN A 140 8.07 0.37 12.37
C ASN A 140 8.24 -1.15 12.35
N PHE A 141 7.69 -1.81 11.33
CA PHE A 141 7.72 -3.27 11.19
C PHE A 141 9.05 -3.84 10.70
N PHE A 142 9.94 -2.99 10.16
CA PHE A 142 11.27 -3.40 9.72
C PHE A 142 12.14 -3.82 10.91
N ASP A 143 12.09 -3.05 12.00
CA ASP A 143 12.92 -3.27 13.18
C ASP A 143 12.13 -3.93 14.32
N ASN A 144 10.84 -3.66 14.45
CA ASN A 144 10.01 -4.16 15.56
C ASN A 144 9.21 -5.42 15.20
N PRO A 145 8.96 -6.30 16.19
CA PRO A 145 8.08 -7.44 15.99
C PRO A 145 6.62 -7.01 15.79
N PHE A 146 5.86 -7.84 15.08
CA PHE A 146 4.43 -7.66 14.85
C PHE A 146 3.67 -8.95 15.15
N ASP A 147 2.36 -8.81 15.33
CA ASP A 147 1.46 -9.93 15.52
C ASP A 147 1.17 -10.61 14.17
N GLU A 148 0.98 -11.92 14.18
CA GLU A 148 0.77 -12.74 12.98
C GLU A 148 -0.67 -13.26 12.86
N ALA A 149 -1.48 -13.14 13.92
CA ALA A 149 -2.82 -13.73 14.00
C ALA A 149 -3.78 -13.17 12.94
N LEU A 150 -3.73 -11.85 12.69
CA LEU A 150 -4.56 -11.23 11.65
C LEU A 150 -4.17 -11.77 10.26
N GLY A 151 -2.87 -11.86 9.98
CA GLY A 151 -2.35 -12.43 8.74
C GLY A 151 -2.74 -13.90 8.55
N GLU A 152 -2.74 -14.71 9.61
CA GLU A 152 -3.19 -16.10 9.58
C GLU A 152 -4.68 -16.23 9.22
N ILE A 153 -5.53 -15.33 9.73
CA ILE A 153 -6.95 -15.25 9.38
C ILE A 153 -7.17 -14.85 7.91
N LEU A 154 -6.31 -13.97 7.38
CA LEU A 154 -6.34 -13.58 5.96
C LEU A 154 -5.88 -14.74 5.04
N LEU A 155 -5.00 -15.60 5.52
CA LEU A 155 -4.46 -16.72 4.73
C LEU A 155 -5.34 -17.98 4.79
N THR A 156 -6.09 -18.17 5.87
CA THR A 156 -6.88 -19.39 6.14
C THR A 156 -8.39 -19.13 6.19
N SER A 157 -9.19 -20.20 6.24
CA SER A 157 -10.64 -20.10 6.46
C SER A 157 -11.03 -20.15 7.94
N TYR A 158 -10.07 -20.36 8.83
CA TYR A 158 -10.31 -20.55 10.26
C TYR A 158 -10.26 -19.21 11.00
N SER A 159 -11.24 -18.98 11.85
CA SER A 159 -11.23 -17.91 12.85
C SER A 159 -10.72 -18.50 14.16
N SER A 160 -9.64 -17.96 14.71
CA SER A 160 -9.32 -18.14 16.12
C SER A 160 -10.05 -17.07 16.93
N SER A 161 -10.53 -17.43 18.12
CA SER A 161 -11.34 -16.55 18.99
C SER A 161 -10.47 -15.69 19.91
N HIS A 162 -9.33 -15.21 19.43
CA HIS A 162 -8.40 -14.41 20.22
C HIS A 162 -8.60 -12.91 19.94
N ASP A 163 -8.25 -12.08 20.92
CA ASP A 163 -8.15 -10.64 20.74
C ASP A 163 -7.09 -10.37 19.66
N ILE A 164 -7.55 -9.90 18.49
CA ILE A 164 -6.69 -9.64 17.34
C ILE A 164 -6.01 -8.28 17.56
N SER A 165 -4.68 -8.30 17.67
CA SER A 165 -3.87 -7.08 17.70
C SER A 165 -3.92 -6.35 16.36
N LEU A 166 -3.85 -5.02 16.40
CA LEU A 166 -3.67 -4.17 15.21
C LEU A 166 -2.20 -3.84 14.93
N ASN A 167 -1.27 -4.34 15.75
CA ASN A 167 0.16 -4.26 15.47
C ASN A 167 0.56 -5.26 14.37
N VAL A 168 0.07 -5.05 13.14
CA VAL A 168 0.23 -5.97 12.00
C VAL A 168 0.48 -5.22 10.68
N PRO A 169 1.38 -5.71 9.82
CA PRO A 169 1.64 -5.11 8.49
C PRO A 169 0.60 -5.50 7.43
N ASP A 170 -0.26 -6.47 7.71
CA ASP A 170 -1.15 -7.06 6.69
C ASP A 170 -2.28 -6.12 6.26
N VAL A 171 -2.65 -5.15 7.11
CA VAL A 171 -3.68 -4.14 6.83
C VAL A 171 -3.27 -3.20 5.69
N SER A 172 -1.96 -3.07 5.41
CA SER A 172 -1.45 -2.27 4.31
C SER A 172 -0.84 -3.09 3.17
N THR A 173 -1.02 -4.41 3.21
CA THR A 173 -0.39 -5.31 2.25
C THR A 173 -1.24 -5.47 0.98
N GLY A 174 -0.82 -4.84 -0.11
CA GLY A 174 -1.58 -4.75 -1.37
C GLY A 174 -1.72 -6.04 -2.18
N GLY A 175 -2.59 -6.02 -3.21
CA GLY A 175 -2.88 -7.12 -4.13
C GLY A 175 -4.07 -8.00 -3.70
N ASP A 176 -4.59 -8.87 -4.57
CA ASP A 176 -5.84 -9.62 -4.30
C ASP A 176 -5.62 -11.06 -3.83
N LEU A 177 -4.49 -11.68 -4.17
CA LEU A 177 -4.19 -13.04 -3.73
C LEU A 177 -3.85 -13.11 -2.24
N PRO A 178 -4.22 -14.20 -1.54
CA PRO A 178 -3.95 -14.36 -0.12
C PRO A 178 -2.44 -14.28 0.17
N LYS A 179 -2.07 -13.36 1.06
CA LYS A 179 -0.71 -13.18 1.52
C LYS A 179 -0.70 -12.61 2.94
N ARG A 180 0.35 -12.90 3.67
CA ARG A 180 0.61 -12.36 5.01
C ARG A 180 2.10 -12.18 5.26
N TRP A 181 2.46 -11.37 6.24
CA TRP A 181 3.82 -11.34 6.76
C TRP A 181 4.02 -12.27 7.96
N THR A 182 5.25 -12.75 8.13
CA THR A 182 5.71 -13.52 9.28
C THR A 182 7.15 -13.14 9.60
N ILE A 183 7.61 -13.45 10.81
CA ILE A 183 9.00 -13.26 11.21
C ILE A 183 9.65 -14.63 11.38
N ASP A 184 10.73 -14.87 10.64
CA ASP A 184 11.54 -16.06 10.84
C ASP A 184 12.12 -16.06 12.27
N LYS A 185 11.75 -17.06 13.07
CA LYS A 185 12.13 -17.11 14.50
C LYS A 185 13.63 -17.38 14.72
N ALA A 186 14.33 -17.92 13.72
CA ALA A 186 15.75 -18.20 13.82
C ALA A 186 16.60 -17.01 13.37
N THR A 187 16.17 -16.29 12.32
CA THR A 187 16.95 -15.19 11.72
C THR A 187 16.43 -13.79 12.05
N GLY A 188 15.18 -13.66 12.50
CA GLY A 188 14.49 -12.38 12.65
C GLY A 188 14.07 -11.73 11.33
N SER A 189 14.27 -12.41 10.19
CA SER A 189 13.94 -11.87 8.87
C SER A 189 12.43 -11.80 8.66
N ARG A 190 11.94 -10.70 8.06
CA ARG A 190 10.55 -10.57 7.66
C ARG A 190 10.35 -11.32 6.37
N LEU A 191 9.33 -12.19 6.33
CA LEU A 191 9.01 -12.99 5.17
C LEU A 191 7.58 -12.70 4.73
N LEU A 192 7.40 -12.51 3.42
CA LEU A 192 6.07 -12.48 2.82
C LEU A 192 5.68 -13.91 2.45
N VAL A 193 4.62 -14.40 3.08
CA VAL A 193 3.97 -15.68 2.78
C VAL A 193 2.89 -15.43 1.75
N LYS A 194 2.92 -16.16 0.64
CA LYS A 194 1.89 -16.10 -0.41
C LYS A 194 1.22 -17.46 -0.59
N SER A 195 -0.10 -17.42 -0.72
CA SER A 195 -0.93 -18.56 -1.09
C SER A 195 -1.67 -18.26 -2.41
N GLY A 196 -2.26 -19.30 -2.99
CA GLY A 196 -3.13 -19.21 -4.15
C GLY A 196 -4.57 -19.61 -3.82
N ARG A 197 -5.47 -19.39 -4.79
CA ARG A 197 -6.85 -19.90 -4.77
C ARG A 197 -6.90 -21.34 -5.26
N THR A 198 -6.04 -21.69 -6.22
CA THR A 198 -5.96 -23.03 -6.82
C THR A 198 -4.87 -23.90 -6.21
N GLY A 199 -3.89 -23.28 -5.55
CA GLY A 199 -2.72 -23.95 -5.00
C GLY A 199 -1.56 -24.07 -5.99
N GLN A 200 -1.77 -23.75 -7.27
CA GLN A 200 -0.70 -23.66 -8.27
C GLN A 200 0.08 -22.35 -8.17
N GLU A 201 -0.56 -21.27 -7.72
CA GLU A 201 0.04 -19.94 -7.68
C GLU A 201 1.35 -19.91 -6.87
N PRO A 202 1.44 -20.50 -5.66
CA PRO A 202 2.70 -20.60 -4.92
C PRO A 202 3.78 -21.42 -5.63
N MET A 203 3.39 -22.45 -6.37
CA MET A 203 4.32 -23.24 -7.17
C MET A 203 4.85 -22.43 -8.36
N ASN A 204 3.98 -21.68 -9.03
CA ASN A 204 4.34 -20.84 -10.17
C ASN A 204 5.34 -19.75 -9.77
N GLU A 205 5.15 -19.12 -8.60
CA GLU A 205 6.10 -18.16 -8.02
C GLU A 205 7.50 -18.80 -7.81
N VAL A 206 7.54 -20.02 -7.28
CA VAL A 206 8.80 -20.75 -7.04
C VAL A 206 9.45 -21.20 -8.34
N ILE A 207 8.65 -21.64 -9.33
CA ILE A 207 9.13 -22.01 -10.67
C ILE A 207 9.73 -20.78 -11.36
N ALA A 208 9.03 -19.64 -11.35
CA ALA A 208 9.53 -18.38 -11.93
C ALA A 208 10.83 -17.94 -11.26
N SER A 209 10.89 -17.95 -9.92
CA SER A 209 12.10 -17.60 -9.18
C SER A 209 13.30 -18.51 -9.49
N LYS A 210 13.06 -19.82 -9.65
CA LYS A 210 14.09 -20.79 -10.06
C LYS A 210 14.52 -20.59 -11.51
N LEU A 211 13.58 -20.27 -12.41
CA LEU A 211 13.89 -19.94 -13.81
C LEU A 211 14.80 -18.72 -13.87
N CYS A 212 14.44 -17.63 -13.19
CA CYS A 212 15.29 -16.44 -13.10
C CYS A 212 16.67 -16.78 -12.54
N SER A 213 16.77 -17.63 -11.52
CA SER A 213 18.07 -18.10 -11.00
C SER A 213 18.94 -18.76 -12.06
N ARG A 214 18.34 -19.60 -12.90
CA ARG A 214 19.07 -20.36 -13.92
C ARG A 214 19.50 -19.49 -15.08
N LEU A 215 18.72 -18.45 -15.39
CA LEU A 215 19.00 -17.52 -16.47
C LEU A 215 19.86 -16.32 -16.03
N GLY A 216 20.19 -16.22 -14.74
CA GLY A 216 20.97 -15.09 -14.21
C GLY A 216 20.17 -13.80 -14.04
N VAL A 217 18.85 -13.85 -14.11
CA VAL A 217 17.97 -12.68 -13.98
C VAL A 217 17.81 -12.31 -12.50
N PRO A 218 18.16 -11.08 -12.08
CA PRO A 218 17.94 -10.59 -10.73
C PRO A 218 16.47 -10.70 -10.33
N SER A 219 16.21 -11.40 -9.23
CA SER A 219 14.85 -11.69 -8.77
C SER A 219 14.85 -12.06 -7.29
N VAL A 220 13.71 -11.82 -6.64
CA VAL A 220 13.46 -12.31 -5.30
C VAL A 220 13.42 -13.85 -5.30
N ARG A 221 14.03 -14.45 -4.28
CA ARG A 221 14.03 -15.90 -4.09
C ARG A 221 12.76 -16.34 -3.37
N TYR A 222 12.04 -17.26 -4.02
CA TYR A 222 10.89 -17.93 -3.43
C TYR A 222 11.24 -19.37 -3.05
N SER A 223 10.78 -19.78 -1.87
CA SER A 223 10.85 -21.16 -1.40
C SER A 223 9.45 -21.70 -1.17
N LEU A 224 9.23 -22.99 -1.46
CA LEU A 224 7.98 -23.66 -1.09
C LEU A 224 7.98 -23.94 0.41
N ALA A 225 6.83 -23.74 1.04
CA ALA A 225 6.60 -24.06 2.44
C ALA A 225 5.16 -24.59 2.64
N ARG A 226 4.84 -24.92 3.88
CA ARG A 226 3.48 -25.27 4.30
C ARG A 226 3.05 -24.38 5.44
N SER A 227 1.84 -23.85 5.32
CA SER A 227 1.11 -23.22 6.42
C SER A 227 -0.11 -24.08 6.67
N ASP A 228 -0.14 -24.77 7.81
CA ASP A 228 -1.09 -25.86 8.09
C ASP A 228 -1.10 -26.90 6.95
N ASN A 229 -2.29 -27.18 6.40
CA ASN A 229 -2.49 -28.08 5.27
C ASN A 229 -2.44 -27.38 3.90
N ARG A 230 -2.03 -26.10 3.85
CA ARG A 230 -2.01 -25.30 2.62
C ARG A 230 -0.58 -25.17 2.07
N LEU A 231 -0.45 -25.36 0.77
CA LEU A 231 0.80 -25.06 0.07
C LEU A 231 0.95 -23.55 -0.06
N VAL A 232 2.11 -23.04 0.37
CA VAL A 232 2.45 -21.62 0.29
C VAL A 232 3.86 -21.48 -0.27
N CYS A 233 4.22 -20.26 -0.65
CA CYS A 233 5.59 -19.89 -0.92
C CYS A 233 5.96 -18.68 -0.07
N THR A 234 7.26 -18.56 0.21
CA THR A 234 7.80 -17.49 1.05
C THR A 234 8.93 -16.80 0.31
N CYS A 235 9.01 -15.48 0.46
CA CYS A 235 10.18 -14.70 0.11
C CYS A 235 10.57 -13.78 1.26
N ALA A 236 11.87 -13.49 1.37
CA ALA A 236 12.34 -12.46 2.29
C ALA A 236 11.88 -11.08 1.83
N ASP A 237 11.70 -10.18 2.79
CA ASP A 237 11.58 -8.76 2.51
C ASP A 237 12.79 -8.29 1.69
N MET A 238 12.51 -7.40 0.74
CA MET A 238 13.49 -6.84 -0.18
C MET A 238 14.14 -5.58 0.40
N LEU A 239 13.45 -4.94 1.35
CA LEU A 239 13.74 -3.59 1.79
C LEU A 239 14.31 -3.56 3.20
N SER A 240 15.13 -2.56 3.45
CA SER A 240 15.47 -2.11 4.80
C SER A 240 14.55 -0.98 5.27
N ASN A 241 14.70 -0.55 6.52
CA ASN A 241 14.03 0.64 7.07
C ASN A 241 14.49 1.98 6.45
N HIS A 242 15.31 1.94 5.39
CA HIS A 242 15.85 3.08 4.66
C HIS A 242 15.55 3.06 3.15
N GLU A 243 14.78 2.07 2.67
CA GLU A 243 14.48 1.87 1.25
C GLU A 243 12.99 1.71 1.03
N GLU A 244 12.45 2.32 -0.01
CA GLU A 244 11.05 2.16 -0.41
C GLU A 244 10.93 1.49 -1.77
N LEU A 245 9.83 0.76 -1.97
CA LEU A 245 9.45 0.21 -3.26
C LEU A 245 8.65 1.25 -4.04
N VAL A 246 9.25 1.77 -5.11
CA VAL A 246 8.55 2.58 -6.11
C VAL A 246 8.30 1.73 -7.36
N SER A 247 7.05 1.43 -7.64
CA SER A 247 6.62 0.65 -8.80
C SER A 247 6.72 1.44 -10.11
N ALA A 248 6.80 0.70 -11.22
CA ALA A 248 6.76 1.30 -12.57
C ALA A 248 5.47 2.10 -12.80
N TRP A 249 4.34 1.66 -12.24
CA TRP A 249 3.08 2.37 -12.30
C TRP A 249 3.14 3.74 -11.61
N GLN A 250 3.70 3.83 -10.39
CA GLN A 250 3.86 5.10 -9.68
C GLN A 250 4.73 6.08 -10.48
N VAL A 251 5.86 5.59 -11.02
CA VAL A 251 6.75 6.36 -11.90
C VAL A 251 5.99 6.86 -13.14
N LEU A 252 5.32 5.98 -13.88
CA LEU A 252 4.62 6.34 -15.11
C LEU A 252 3.47 7.33 -14.88
N GLN A 253 2.77 7.26 -13.74
CA GLN A 253 1.73 8.25 -13.40
C GLN A 253 2.30 9.63 -13.07
N SER A 254 3.47 9.65 -12.45
CA SER A 254 4.10 10.90 -12.02
C SER A 254 4.64 11.73 -13.18
N VAL A 255 4.92 11.12 -14.33
CA VAL A 255 5.48 11.80 -15.51
C VAL A 255 4.44 12.06 -16.59
N LYS A 256 4.74 13.03 -17.47
CA LYS A 256 3.95 13.23 -18.68
C LYS A 256 4.34 12.18 -19.71
N THR A 257 3.34 11.55 -20.31
CA THR A 257 3.53 10.67 -21.47
C THR A 257 4.09 11.46 -22.65
N VAL A 258 5.07 10.89 -23.34
CA VAL A 258 5.61 11.46 -24.58
C VAL A 258 4.91 10.85 -25.79
N ASN A 259 4.34 11.69 -26.66
CA ASN A 259 3.68 11.23 -27.87
C ASN A 259 4.65 10.45 -28.77
N GLY A 260 4.17 9.34 -29.33
CA GLY A 260 4.94 8.48 -30.23
C GLY A 260 5.80 7.41 -29.55
N LEU A 261 5.88 7.38 -28.21
CA LEU A 261 6.52 6.27 -27.49
C LEU A 261 5.50 5.20 -27.09
N ASN A 262 5.88 3.93 -27.24
CA ASN A 262 5.14 2.80 -26.68
C ASN A 262 5.35 2.71 -25.15
N THR A 263 4.56 1.89 -24.45
CA THR A 263 4.63 1.75 -22.99
C THR A 263 6.02 1.35 -22.48
N HIS A 264 6.71 0.47 -23.19
CA HIS A 264 8.07 0.05 -22.85
C HIS A 264 9.04 1.24 -22.85
N ASP A 265 9.07 2.01 -23.94
CA ASP A 265 9.98 3.14 -24.07
C ASP A 265 9.60 4.32 -23.16
N GLN A 266 8.31 4.47 -22.84
CA GLN A 266 7.86 5.41 -21.81
C GLN A 266 8.42 5.03 -20.44
N TRP A 267 8.37 3.75 -20.07
CA TRP A 267 8.92 3.25 -18.80
C TRP A 267 10.42 3.48 -18.71
N ILE A 268 11.19 3.03 -19.71
CA ILE A 268 12.63 3.21 -19.72
C ILE A 268 13.01 4.70 -19.59
N ARG A 269 12.34 5.56 -20.37
CA ARG A 269 12.58 7.00 -20.32
C ARG A 269 12.26 7.58 -18.93
N ALA A 270 11.14 7.18 -18.33
CA ALA A 270 10.71 7.68 -17.04
C ALA A 270 11.69 7.28 -15.93
N ALA A 271 12.06 6.00 -15.87
CA ALA A 271 13.03 5.49 -14.89
C ALA A 271 14.39 6.20 -14.98
N ILE A 272 14.92 6.40 -16.21
CA ILE A 272 16.15 7.19 -16.44
C ILE A 272 15.96 8.64 -15.96
N GLY A 273 14.78 9.22 -16.19
CA GLY A 273 14.44 10.57 -15.71
C GLY A 273 14.46 10.71 -14.18
N PHE A 274 14.22 9.61 -13.45
CA PHE A 274 14.35 9.53 -12.00
C PHE A 274 15.76 9.12 -11.52
N GLY A 275 16.74 9.06 -12.43
CA GLY A 275 18.15 8.83 -12.10
C GLY A 275 18.59 7.37 -12.15
N ALA A 276 17.75 6.45 -12.61
CA ALA A 276 18.15 5.07 -12.81
C ALA A 276 19.16 4.93 -13.97
N ASP A 277 20.09 3.98 -13.86
CA ASP A 277 21.06 3.71 -14.93
C ASP A 277 20.34 3.18 -16.18
N GLY A 278 20.54 3.84 -17.32
CA GLY A 278 19.79 3.56 -18.53
C GLY A 278 20.06 2.21 -19.18
N ARG A 279 21.24 1.62 -18.95
CA ARG A 279 21.52 0.26 -19.39
C ARG A 279 20.87 -0.73 -18.44
N ALA A 280 21.04 -0.56 -17.13
CA ALA A 280 20.48 -1.45 -16.12
C ALA A 280 18.95 -1.55 -16.21
N VAL A 281 18.24 -0.44 -16.42
CA VAL A 281 16.77 -0.46 -16.57
C VAL A 281 16.35 -1.22 -17.84
N ARG A 282 17.04 -1.01 -18.96
CA ARG A 282 16.74 -1.72 -20.22
C ARG A 282 17.00 -3.21 -20.09
N ASP A 283 18.20 -3.57 -19.64
CA ASP A 283 18.62 -4.97 -19.47
C ASP A 283 17.65 -5.68 -18.51
N ALA A 284 17.29 -5.07 -17.37
CA ALA A 284 16.30 -5.64 -16.44
C ALA A 284 14.89 -5.75 -17.03
N THR A 285 14.45 -4.78 -17.84
CA THR A 285 13.12 -4.81 -18.47
C THR A 285 13.06 -5.91 -19.53
N ASP A 286 14.08 -6.01 -20.39
CA ASP A 286 14.17 -7.02 -21.44
C ASP A 286 14.28 -8.44 -20.85
N ASP A 287 15.08 -8.62 -19.80
CA ASP A 287 15.18 -9.88 -19.06
C ASP A 287 13.81 -10.34 -18.55
N TRP A 288 13.05 -9.44 -17.90
CA TRP A 288 11.73 -9.80 -17.36
C TRP A 288 10.68 -10.05 -18.44
N LEU A 289 10.76 -9.38 -19.60
CA LEU A 289 9.89 -9.69 -20.74
C LEU A 289 10.16 -11.10 -21.29
N VAL A 290 11.43 -11.56 -21.30
CA VAL A 290 11.78 -12.94 -21.67
C VAL A 290 11.22 -13.94 -20.65
N ILE A 291 11.35 -13.65 -19.35
CA ILE A 291 10.77 -14.50 -18.30
C ILE A 291 9.25 -14.59 -18.46
N ASP A 292 8.57 -13.48 -18.70
CA ASP A 292 7.12 -13.44 -18.90
C ASP A 292 6.69 -14.25 -20.11
N TYR A 293 7.42 -14.13 -21.22
CA TYR A 293 7.17 -14.92 -22.42
C TYR A 293 7.28 -16.43 -22.13
N LEU A 294 8.35 -16.87 -21.46
CA LEU A 294 8.57 -18.28 -21.14
C LEU A 294 7.53 -18.83 -20.16
N MET A 295 7.13 -18.02 -19.18
CA MET A 295 6.14 -18.40 -18.16
C MET A 295 4.69 -18.22 -18.65
N ARG A 296 4.49 -17.61 -19.83
CA ARG A 296 3.19 -17.11 -20.30
C ARG A 296 2.50 -16.23 -19.27
N ASN A 297 3.26 -15.35 -18.62
CA ASN A 297 2.71 -14.39 -17.69
C ASN A 297 1.90 -13.33 -18.45
N THR A 298 0.62 -13.21 -18.12
CA THR A 298 -0.30 -12.24 -18.74
C THR A 298 -0.63 -11.07 -17.81
N ASP A 299 -0.01 -11.01 -16.62
CA ASP A 299 -0.35 -10.04 -15.56
C ASP A 299 0.90 -9.28 -15.05
N ARG A 300 1.71 -8.77 -15.99
CA ARG A 300 2.83 -7.84 -15.73
C ARG A 300 2.33 -6.40 -15.80
N HIS A 301 1.59 -5.97 -14.78
CA HIS A 301 1.05 -4.61 -14.66
C HIS A 301 2.00 -3.66 -13.92
#